data_AF-A0A7W1QID4-F1
#
_entry.id   AF-A0A7W1QID4-F1
#
_cell.length_a   1.000
_cell.length_b   1.000
_cell.length_c   1.000
_cell.angle_alpha   90.00
_cell.angle_beta   90.00
_cell.angle_gamma   90.00
#
_symmetry.space_group_name_H-M   'P 1'
#
loop_
_entity.id
_entity.type
_entity.pdbx_description
1 polymer ?
#
loop_
_entity_poly.entity_id
_entity_poly.type
_entity_poly.pdbx_seq_one_letter_code
_entity_poly.pdbx_strand_id
1 'polypeptide(L)'
;MIERLSYSFEEDIYHNLPEHLATQEFGQLQGLFDNLEAWTAHPTGGDARIREFAFAGRYLIATDDRVRASLGFMLDFRNERNRPTTPLYAINHWLRTTQHHLRDRADYAELSTTAEGWAEGIQELLNNKWNHDAYDSDLALREVQTNVPARYKGPQLILALYGNRFDRPINYLDIGTSIGAGAKGLMTNKLEKDIRVVIPVPGDVPNSAKANLEESLPLTTHINRLLGSPLEFGPSAAVDIMGVQDTGQGKWIKSCFYPSEIAENTDAIKDFDELTQESVPNLILSTLDFTDNDGVDDFIKVKSPVEKYDVITILTMLHQLREDEVASVLANAKKALAPDGLIIVQDFARTNPKAANGLEFPEKWHPYSYRSILIDPGSGSDDPVELLWWQSGRCREVIIAPSATFFAARPSLENNNLKYGV
;
A
#
# COMPACT_ATOMS: atom_id res chain seq x y z
N MET A 1 33.05 14.14 -6.85
CA MET A 1 33.24 12.69 -7.07
C MET A 1 31.90 11.99 -7.29
N ILE A 2 30.86 12.33 -6.51
CA ILE A 2 29.46 11.92 -6.74
C ILE A 2 28.94 12.38 -8.12
N GLU A 3 29.20 13.62 -8.54
CA GLU A 3 28.86 14.11 -9.90
C GLU A 3 29.59 13.42 -11.06
N ARG A 4 30.68 12.68 -10.80
CA ARG A 4 31.45 11.99 -11.86
C ARG A 4 31.01 10.54 -12.09
N LEU A 5 30.37 9.91 -11.11
CA LEU A 5 29.87 8.54 -11.22
C LEU A 5 28.42 8.49 -11.70
N SER A 6 27.56 9.43 -11.27
CA SER A 6 26.24 9.60 -11.89
C SER A 6 26.35 9.87 -13.39
N TYR A 7 27.40 10.59 -13.81
CA TYR A 7 27.70 10.85 -15.22
C TYR A 7 28.17 9.61 -15.98
N SER A 8 28.96 8.70 -15.37
CA SER A 8 29.41 7.49 -16.06
C SER A 8 28.29 6.45 -16.20
N PHE A 9 27.39 6.34 -15.22
CA PHE A 9 26.19 5.50 -15.35
C PHE A 9 25.24 6.04 -16.42
N GLU A 10 25.00 7.35 -16.51
CA GLU A 10 24.15 7.93 -17.56
C GLU A 10 24.76 7.77 -18.96
N GLU A 11 26.07 8.00 -19.14
CA GLU A 11 26.72 7.86 -20.45
C GLU A 11 26.72 6.40 -20.96
N ASP A 12 26.90 5.40 -20.11
CA ASP A 12 26.90 3.99 -20.51
C ASP A 12 25.48 3.44 -20.81
N ILE A 13 24.45 3.98 -20.16
CA ILE A 13 23.06 3.55 -20.34
C ILE A 13 22.49 3.95 -21.70
N TYR A 14 22.80 5.15 -22.19
CA TYR A 14 22.26 5.65 -23.47
C TYR A 14 22.95 5.09 -24.71
N HIS A 15 24.14 4.49 -24.57
CA HIS A 15 24.93 3.99 -25.69
C HIS A 15 24.93 2.47 -25.87
N ASN A 16 24.40 1.70 -24.91
CA ASN A 16 24.51 0.23 -24.90
C ASN A 16 23.18 -0.53 -24.91
N LEU A 17 22.04 0.09 -25.27
CA LEU A 17 20.82 -0.68 -25.54
C LEU A 17 21.03 -1.50 -26.83
N PRO A 18 21.15 -2.84 -26.76
CA PRO A 18 21.50 -3.61 -27.94
C PRO A 18 20.31 -3.63 -28.93
N GLU A 19 20.54 -3.19 -30.18
CA GLU A 19 19.54 -3.14 -31.26
C GLU A 19 18.90 -4.51 -31.64
N HIS A 20 19.30 -5.61 -31.02
CA HIS A 20 18.95 -6.98 -31.43
C HIS A 20 17.93 -7.71 -30.52
N LEU A 21 17.21 -7.01 -29.64
CA LEU A 21 16.29 -7.64 -28.67
C LEU A 21 14.80 -7.38 -28.99
N ALA A 22 14.30 -7.92 -30.11
CA ALA A 22 12.94 -7.67 -30.62
C ALA A 22 11.95 -8.84 -30.35
N THR A 23 11.67 -9.18 -29.09
CA THR A 23 10.63 -10.15 -28.68
C THR A 23 9.60 -9.51 -27.74
N GLN A 24 8.45 -10.17 -27.51
CA GLN A 24 7.39 -9.71 -26.58
C GLN A 24 7.91 -9.47 -25.14
N GLU A 25 8.92 -10.23 -24.72
CA GLU A 25 9.67 -10.05 -23.48
C GLU A 25 10.32 -8.64 -23.38
N PHE A 26 10.76 -8.06 -24.51
CA PHE A 26 11.35 -6.72 -24.53
C PHE A 26 10.33 -5.63 -24.22
N GLY A 27 9.08 -5.78 -24.64
CA GLY A 27 8.05 -4.78 -24.36
C GLY A 27 7.80 -4.60 -22.86
N GLN A 28 7.85 -5.70 -22.09
CA GLN A 28 7.67 -5.66 -20.65
C GLN A 28 8.95 -5.21 -19.93
N LEU A 29 10.12 -5.69 -20.33
CA LEU A 29 11.40 -5.22 -19.77
C LEU A 29 11.68 -3.74 -20.06
N GLN A 30 11.33 -3.25 -21.26
CA GLN A 30 11.38 -1.82 -21.59
C GLN A 30 10.42 -1.02 -20.71
N GLY A 31 9.21 -1.54 -20.47
CA GLY A 31 8.27 -0.94 -19.52
C GLY A 31 8.84 -0.83 -18.10
N LEU A 32 9.60 -1.82 -17.63
CA LEU A 32 10.33 -1.73 -16.35
C LEU A 32 11.39 -0.65 -16.42
N PHE A 33 12.18 -0.62 -17.48
CA PHE A 33 13.25 0.34 -17.67
C PHE A 33 12.75 1.80 -17.62
N ASP A 34 11.66 2.09 -18.34
CA ASP A 34 11.04 3.42 -18.37
C ASP A 34 10.46 3.82 -17.00
N ASN A 35 9.87 2.88 -16.26
CA ASN A 35 9.33 3.17 -14.93
C ASN A 35 10.45 3.34 -13.88
N LEU A 36 11.57 2.64 -14.01
CA LEU A 36 12.75 2.89 -13.18
C LEU A 36 13.30 4.29 -13.43
N GLU A 37 13.33 4.78 -14.68
CA GLU A 37 13.69 6.16 -14.97
C GLU A 37 12.77 7.15 -14.25
N ALA A 38 11.46 6.93 -14.27
CA ALA A 38 10.53 7.75 -13.51
C ALA A 38 10.83 7.75 -11.99
N TRP A 39 11.20 6.60 -11.42
CA TRP A 39 11.60 6.49 -10.01
C TRP A 39 12.95 7.17 -9.71
N THR A 40 13.84 7.32 -10.71
CA THR A 40 15.07 8.10 -10.50
C THR A 40 14.77 9.59 -10.29
N ALA A 41 13.80 10.13 -11.03
CA ALA A 41 13.38 11.52 -10.91
C ALA A 41 12.49 11.75 -9.67
N HIS A 42 11.58 10.82 -9.41
CA HIS A 42 10.55 10.92 -8.37
C HIS A 42 10.41 9.59 -7.62
N PRO A 43 11.35 9.26 -6.72
CA PRO A 43 11.29 7.99 -5.98
C PRO A 43 10.02 7.93 -5.12
N THR A 44 9.45 6.74 -5.01
CA THR A 44 8.26 6.49 -4.20
C THR A 44 8.49 6.97 -2.77
N GLY A 45 7.59 7.83 -2.26
CA GLY A 45 7.70 8.39 -0.91
C GLY A 45 8.86 9.37 -0.69
N GLY A 46 9.60 9.74 -1.75
CA GLY A 46 10.77 10.61 -1.64
C GLY A 46 12.03 9.94 -1.09
N ASP A 47 12.05 8.60 -0.97
CA ASP A 47 13.21 7.88 -0.43
C ASP A 47 14.37 7.86 -1.43
N ALA A 48 15.48 8.52 -1.07
CA ALA A 48 16.68 8.57 -1.89
C ALA A 48 17.27 7.17 -2.17
N ARG A 49 17.14 6.21 -1.25
CA ARG A 49 17.64 4.84 -1.44
C ARG A 49 16.86 4.08 -2.51
N ILE A 50 15.58 4.40 -2.70
CA ILE A 50 14.76 3.87 -3.82
C ILE A 50 15.23 4.45 -5.15
N ARG A 51 15.61 5.73 -5.18
CA ARG A 51 16.23 6.34 -6.37
C ARG A 51 17.54 5.62 -6.72
N GLU A 52 18.38 5.34 -5.74
CA GLU A 52 19.64 4.62 -5.97
C GLU A 52 19.40 3.18 -6.46
N PHE A 53 18.40 2.47 -5.91
CA PHE A 53 17.96 1.18 -6.46
C PHE A 53 17.50 1.32 -7.92
N ALA A 54 16.78 2.38 -8.26
CA ALA A 54 16.30 2.60 -9.62
C ALA A 54 17.46 2.83 -10.61
N PHE A 55 18.49 3.58 -10.22
CA PHE A 55 19.72 3.72 -11.00
C PHE A 55 20.42 2.37 -11.21
N ALA A 56 20.61 1.60 -10.13
CA ALA A 56 21.21 0.27 -10.20
C ALA A 56 20.42 -0.66 -11.12
N GLY A 57 19.09 -0.66 -10.99
CA GLY A 57 18.20 -1.50 -11.76
C GLY A 57 18.27 -1.21 -13.27
N ARG A 58 18.29 0.07 -13.67
CA ARG A 58 18.46 0.45 -15.08
C ARG A 58 19.79 -0.04 -15.64
N TYR A 59 20.88 0.21 -14.90
CA TYR A 59 22.21 -0.23 -15.30
C TYR A 59 22.27 -1.76 -15.46
N LEU A 60 21.76 -2.50 -14.49
CA LEU A 60 21.79 -3.97 -14.52
C LEU A 60 20.89 -4.56 -15.60
N ILE A 61 19.71 -3.99 -15.86
CA ILE A 61 18.86 -4.41 -16.99
C ILE A 61 19.60 -4.21 -18.32
N ALA A 62 20.41 -3.16 -18.45
CA ALA A 62 21.19 -2.91 -19.66
C ALA A 62 22.44 -3.82 -19.76
N THR A 63 23.06 -4.20 -18.63
CA THR A 63 24.42 -4.79 -18.64
C THR A 63 24.52 -6.23 -18.15
N ASP A 64 23.55 -6.78 -17.42
CA ASP A 64 23.63 -8.12 -16.81
C ASP A 64 22.54 -9.07 -17.34
N ASP A 65 22.95 -10.08 -18.12
CA ASP A 65 22.05 -11.09 -18.70
C ASP A 65 21.26 -11.87 -17.64
N ARG A 66 21.83 -12.06 -16.45
CA ARG A 66 21.17 -12.85 -15.39
C ARG A 66 20.04 -12.07 -14.75
N VAL A 67 20.22 -10.75 -14.61
CA VAL A 67 19.15 -9.86 -14.13
C VAL A 67 18.00 -9.85 -15.14
N ARG A 68 18.30 -9.72 -16.44
CA ARG A 68 17.30 -9.84 -17.50
C ARG A 68 16.58 -11.19 -17.46
N ALA A 69 17.31 -12.29 -17.33
CA ALA A 69 16.74 -13.63 -17.25
C ALA A 69 15.81 -13.82 -16.04
N SER A 70 16.21 -13.33 -14.86
CA SER A 70 15.42 -13.43 -13.63
C SER A 70 14.13 -12.60 -13.70
N LEU A 71 14.22 -11.38 -14.24
CA LEU A 71 13.05 -10.52 -14.46
C LEU A 71 12.13 -11.08 -15.54
N GLY A 72 12.67 -11.58 -16.65
CA GLY A 72 11.91 -12.27 -17.70
C GLY A 72 11.16 -13.48 -17.14
N PHE A 73 11.86 -14.34 -16.39
CA PHE A 73 11.26 -15.49 -15.72
C PHE A 73 10.08 -15.10 -14.81
N MET A 74 10.24 -14.08 -13.96
CA MET A 74 9.14 -13.57 -13.14
C MET A 74 7.93 -13.14 -13.99
N LEU A 75 8.17 -12.36 -15.04
CA LEU A 75 7.10 -11.83 -15.90
C LEU A 75 6.35 -12.95 -16.60
N ASP A 76 7.08 -13.89 -17.21
CA ASP A 76 6.50 -15.02 -17.93
C ASP A 76 5.72 -15.93 -16.99
N PHE A 77 6.33 -16.31 -15.87
CA PHE A 77 5.72 -17.18 -14.89
C PHE A 77 4.39 -16.62 -14.34
N ARG A 78 4.35 -15.32 -14.05
CA ARG A 78 3.14 -14.66 -13.55
C ARG A 78 2.07 -14.54 -14.65
N ASN A 79 2.46 -14.27 -15.90
CA ASN A 79 1.55 -14.29 -17.05
C ASN A 79 0.94 -15.69 -17.26
N GLU A 80 1.75 -16.76 -17.19
CA GLU A 80 1.29 -18.15 -17.31
C GLU A 80 0.29 -18.54 -16.22
N ARG A 81 0.40 -17.94 -15.04
CA ARG A 81 -0.55 -18.11 -13.92
C ARG A 81 -1.74 -17.17 -13.96
N ASN A 82 -1.94 -16.46 -15.07
CA ASN A 82 -3.03 -15.51 -15.26
C ASN A 82 -3.02 -14.40 -14.19
N ARG A 83 -1.82 -13.99 -13.76
CA ARG A 83 -1.53 -12.90 -12.83
C ARG A 83 -0.62 -11.84 -13.48
N PRO A 84 -1.01 -11.26 -14.64
CA PRO A 84 -0.15 -10.33 -15.37
C PRO A 84 0.24 -9.15 -14.47
N THR A 85 1.52 -8.79 -14.51
CA THR A 85 2.05 -7.68 -13.70
C THR A 85 2.18 -6.42 -14.53
N THR A 86 1.73 -5.30 -13.97
CA THR A 86 2.09 -4.00 -14.53
C THR A 86 3.59 -3.74 -14.28
N PRO A 87 4.26 -2.94 -15.12
CA PRO A 87 5.66 -2.59 -14.89
C PRO A 87 5.91 -1.98 -13.50
N LEU A 88 4.99 -1.13 -13.03
CA LEU A 88 5.09 -0.52 -11.70
C LEU A 88 5.02 -1.55 -10.56
N TYR A 89 4.10 -2.53 -10.68
CA TYR A 89 4.03 -3.65 -9.74
C TYR A 89 5.33 -4.44 -9.75
N ALA A 90 5.84 -4.80 -10.93
CA ALA A 90 7.03 -5.62 -11.08
C ALA A 90 8.29 -4.94 -10.52
N ILE A 91 8.46 -3.62 -10.69
CA ILE A 91 9.57 -2.88 -10.04
C ILE A 91 9.43 -2.88 -8.52
N ASN A 92 8.24 -2.61 -8.00
CA ASN A 92 7.99 -2.64 -6.56
C ASN A 92 8.25 -4.03 -5.99
N HIS A 93 7.81 -5.08 -6.68
CA HIS A 93 8.06 -6.47 -6.29
C HIS A 93 9.55 -6.82 -6.36
N TRP A 94 10.27 -6.35 -7.38
CA TRP A 94 11.71 -6.54 -7.51
C TRP A 94 12.50 -5.86 -6.38
N LEU A 95 12.15 -4.61 -6.06
CA LEU A 95 12.72 -3.89 -4.92
C LEU A 95 12.49 -4.66 -3.62
N ARG A 96 11.25 -5.10 -3.36
CA ARG A 96 10.90 -5.82 -2.13
C ARG A 96 11.58 -7.17 -2.00
N THR A 97 11.71 -7.90 -3.11
CA THR A 97 12.44 -9.17 -3.15
C THR A 97 13.92 -8.92 -2.84
N THR A 98 14.53 -7.93 -3.48
CA THR A 98 15.92 -7.55 -3.20
C THR A 98 16.12 -7.14 -1.74
N GLN A 99 15.22 -6.31 -1.19
CA GLN A 99 15.22 -5.96 0.23
C GLN A 99 15.07 -7.18 1.13
N HIS A 100 14.22 -8.15 0.77
CA HIS A 100 13.99 -9.36 1.57
C HIS A 100 15.28 -10.13 1.81
N HIS A 101 16.09 -10.29 0.76
CA HIS A 101 17.32 -11.06 0.82
C HIS A 101 18.52 -10.26 1.36
N LEU A 102 18.55 -8.94 1.18
CA LEU A 102 19.71 -8.13 1.58
C LEU A 102 19.59 -7.46 2.96
N ARG A 103 18.39 -7.22 3.49
CA ARG A 103 18.23 -6.36 4.67
C ARG A 103 18.85 -6.88 5.96
N ASP A 104 19.03 -8.19 6.08
CA ASP A 104 19.60 -8.82 7.29
C ASP A 104 21.16 -8.77 7.24
N ARG A 105 21.75 -8.22 6.17
CA ARG A 105 23.20 -7.99 6.07
C ARG A 105 23.64 -6.88 7.03
N ALA A 106 24.82 -7.05 7.62
CA ALA A 106 25.40 -6.08 8.54
C ALA A 106 25.67 -4.71 7.89
N ASP A 107 25.94 -4.67 6.59
CA ASP A 107 26.25 -3.48 5.80
C ASP A 107 25.03 -2.92 5.02
N TYR A 108 23.81 -3.46 5.22
CA TYR A 108 22.64 -3.07 4.42
C TYR A 108 22.37 -1.55 4.46
N ALA A 109 22.59 -0.93 5.61
CA ALA A 109 22.38 0.51 5.80
C ALA A 109 23.35 1.38 4.98
N GLU A 110 24.53 0.86 4.61
CA GLU A 110 25.49 1.54 3.74
C GLU A 110 25.25 1.12 2.28
N LEU A 111 25.10 -0.18 2.03
CA LEU A 111 24.84 -0.78 0.73
C LEU A 111 23.64 -0.12 0.01
N SER A 112 22.55 0.14 0.72
CA SER A 112 21.33 0.71 0.12
C SER A 112 21.39 2.22 -0.13
N THR A 113 22.52 2.90 0.14
CA THR A 113 22.68 4.35 -0.06
C THR A 113 23.25 4.74 -1.42
N THR A 114 23.70 3.78 -2.23
CA THR A 114 24.31 4.04 -3.54
C THR A 114 23.82 3.04 -4.59
N ALA A 115 23.83 3.45 -5.86
CA ALA A 115 23.48 2.57 -6.97
C ALA A 115 24.47 1.39 -7.09
N GLU A 116 25.76 1.65 -6.84
CA GLU A 116 26.81 0.62 -6.84
C GLU A 116 26.54 -0.45 -5.79
N GLY A 117 26.18 -0.06 -4.57
CA GLY A 117 25.89 -1.01 -3.49
C GLY A 117 24.67 -1.88 -3.80
N TRP A 118 23.60 -1.29 -4.34
CA TRP A 118 22.46 -2.07 -4.84
C TRP A 118 22.86 -3.04 -5.95
N ALA A 119 23.68 -2.60 -6.91
CA ALA A 119 24.11 -3.44 -8.02
C ALA A 119 24.96 -4.63 -7.53
N GLU A 120 25.93 -4.38 -6.65
CA GLU A 120 26.75 -5.41 -6.01
C GLU A 120 25.89 -6.42 -5.25
N GLY A 121 24.93 -5.93 -4.46
CA GLY A 121 24.00 -6.78 -3.70
C GLY A 121 23.17 -7.69 -4.60
N ILE A 122 22.58 -7.14 -5.68
CA ILE A 122 21.80 -7.93 -6.65
C ILE A 122 22.68 -8.98 -7.34
N GLN A 123 23.88 -8.60 -7.79
CA GLN A 123 24.81 -9.52 -8.44
C GLN A 123 25.25 -10.64 -7.50
N GLU A 124 25.47 -10.36 -6.22
CA GLU A 124 25.78 -11.38 -5.21
C GLU A 124 24.67 -12.42 -5.08
N LEU A 125 23.40 -11.98 -5.05
CA LEU A 125 22.24 -12.89 -5.01
C LEU A 125 22.22 -13.83 -6.21
N LEU A 126 22.56 -13.33 -7.40
CA LEU A 126 22.56 -14.10 -8.64
C LEU A 126 23.84 -14.93 -8.87
N ASN A 127 24.94 -14.61 -8.19
CA ASN A 127 26.22 -15.32 -8.33
C ASN A 127 26.24 -16.68 -7.59
N ASN A 128 25.44 -16.83 -6.53
CA ASN A 128 25.34 -18.07 -5.77
C ASN A 128 24.06 -18.81 -6.13
N LYS A 129 24.17 -20.03 -6.68
CA LYS A 129 23.03 -20.83 -7.13
C LYS A 129 21.90 -20.95 -6.11
N TRP A 130 22.22 -21.20 -4.83
CA TRP A 130 21.18 -21.37 -3.81
C TRP A 130 20.46 -20.05 -3.50
N ASN A 131 21.20 -18.95 -3.48
CA ASN A 131 20.61 -17.63 -3.29
C ASN A 131 19.79 -17.22 -4.52
N HIS A 132 20.26 -17.56 -5.72
CA HIS A 132 19.57 -17.30 -6.97
C HIS A 132 18.24 -18.06 -7.05
N ASP A 133 18.24 -19.38 -6.80
CA ASP A 133 17.01 -20.19 -6.82
C ASP A 133 15.97 -19.67 -5.81
N ALA A 134 16.42 -19.25 -4.61
CA ALA A 134 15.54 -18.67 -3.59
C ALA A 134 15.01 -17.29 -4.02
N TYR A 135 15.88 -16.45 -4.59
CA TYR A 135 15.54 -15.12 -5.09
C TYR A 135 14.52 -15.17 -6.21
N ASP A 136 14.73 -16.02 -7.23
CA ASP A 136 13.81 -16.21 -8.35
C ASP A 136 12.49 -16.81 -7.88
N SER A 137 12.53 -17.73 -6.92
CA SER A 137 11.32 -18.29 -6.31
C SER A 137 10.49 -17.19 -5.64
N ASP A 138 11.11 -16.34 -4.83
CA ASP A 138 10.39 -15.25 -4.17
C ASP A 138 9.90 -14.20 -5.17
N LEU A 139 10.73 -13.86 -6.16
CA LEU A 139 10.39 -12.93 -7.23
C LEU A 139 9.20 -13.42 -8.07
N ALA A 140 9.10 -14.72 -8.37
CA ALA A 140 8.02 -15.26 -9.18
C ALA A 140 6.75 -15.62 -8.37
N LEU A 141 6.90 -16.15 -7.16
CA LEU A 141 5.81 -16.78 -6.40
C LEU A 141 5.18 -15.89 -5.33
N ARG A 142 5.94 -14.98 -4.71
CA ARG A 142 5.38 -14.17 -3.62
C ARG A 142 4.46 -13.08 -4.15
N GLU A 143 3.51 -12.69 -3.32
CA GLU A 143 2.60 -11.59 -3.61
C GLU A 143 3.01 -10.34 -2.80
N VAL A 144 2.82 -9.17 -3.42
CA VAL A 144 3.07 -7.87 -2.81
C VAL A 144 2.04 -7.62 -1.71
N GLN A 145 2.48 -7.78 -0.47
CA GLN A 145 1.64 -7.60 0.71
C GLN A 145 1.55 -6.14 1.18
N THR A 146 0.58 -5.84 2.04
CA THR A 146 0.37 -4.52 2.66
C THR A 146 0.29 -4.70 4.16
N ASN A 147 1.26 -4.14 4.88
CA ASN A 147 1.26 -4.21 6.34
C ASN A 147 1.92 -3.00 7.00
N VAL A 148 1.74 -1.82 6.40
CA VAL A 148 2.23 -0.57 6.97
C VAL A 148 1.17 -0.06 7.94
N PRO A 149 1.39 -0.06 9.27
CA PRO A 149 0.33 0.25 10.25
C PRO A 149 -0.26 1.65 10.07
N ALA A 150 0.55 2.63 9.64
CA ALA A 150 0.09 3.99 9.38
C ALA A 150 -1.08 4.07 8.37
N ARG A 151 -1.27 3.06 7.50
CA ARG A 151 -2.40 2.99 6.57
C ARG A 151 -3.75 2.86 7.28
N TYR A 152 -3.78 2.52 8.56
CA TYR A 152 -5.02 2.39 9.32
C TYR A 152 -5.53 3.71 9.90
N LYS A 153 -4.78 4.82 9.75
CA LYS A 153 -5.20 6.16 10.19
C LYS A 153 -6.52 6.60 9.54
N GLY A 154 -6.74 6.30 8.25
CA GLY A 154 -8.00 6.65 7.59
C GLY A 154 -9.20 5.84 8.10
N PRO A 155 -9.14 4.50 8.15
CA PRO A 155 -10.14 3.70 8.84
C PRO A 155 -10.39 4.18 10.27
N GLN A 156 -9.34 4.42 11.06
CA GLN A 156 -9.49 4.90 12.43
C GLN A 156 -10.26 6.24 12.51
N LEU A 157 -9.91 7.20 11.66
CA LEU A 157 -10.58 8.50 11.62
C LEU A 157 -12.05 8.35 11.20
N ILE A 158 -12.33 7.56 10.17
CA ILE A 158 -13.70 7.29 9.71
C ILE A 158 -14.48 6.63 10.85
N LEU A 159 -13.95 5.62 11.52
CA LEU A 159 -14.62 4.97 12.64
C LEU A 159 -14.80 5.89 13.84
N ALA A 160 -13.85 6.78 14.15
CA ALA A 160 -14.03 7.78 15.21
C ALA A 160 -15.17 8.76 14.88
N LEU A 161 -15.37 9.09 13.61
CA LEU A 161 -16.46 9.97 13.16
C LEU A 161 -17.81 9.25 13.16
N TYR A 162 -17.83 8.01 12.69
CA TYR A 162 -19.03 7.17 12.57
C TYR A 162 -19.30 6.32 13.81
N GLY A 163 -18.50 6.41 14.88
CA GLY A 163 -18.56 5.51 16.04
C GLY A 163 -19.93 5.45 16.71
N ASN A 164 -20.63 6.59 16.77
CA ASN A 164 -21.99 6.66 17.31
C ASN A 164 -23.06 5.95 16.45
N ARG A 165 -22.69 5.42 15.28
CA ARG A 165 -23.57 4.58 14.45
C ARG A 165 -23.75 3.19 15.06
N PHE A 166 -22.77 2.73 15.85
CA PHE A 166 -22.77 1.39 16.40
C PHE A 166 -23.00 1.48 17.91
N ASP A 167 -24.17 1.03 18.37
CA ASP A 167 -24.54 1.00 19.80
C ASP A 167 -23.87 -0.14 20.59
N ARG A 168 -22.92 -0.84 19.96
CA ARG A 168 -22.22 -2.02 20.50
C ARG A 168 -20.80 -2.07 19.94
N PRO A 169 -19.91 -2.89 20.54
CA PRO A 169 -18.59 -3.13 19.98
C PRO A 169 -18.65 -3.58 18.51
N ILE A 170 -17.75 -3.03 17.70
CA ILE A 170 -17.73 -3.17 16.25
C ILE A 170 -17.20 -4.55 15.88
N ASN A 171 -18.00 -5.35 15.16
CA ASN A 171 -17.51 -6.55 14.49
C ASN A 171 -16.74 -6.13 13.24
N TYR A 172 -15.46 -6.48 13.16
CA TYR A 172 -14.56 -5.94 12.16
C TYR A 172 -13.92 -7.03 11.28
N LEU A 173 -13.91 -6.80 9.96
CA LEU A 173 -13.21 -7.65 8.99
C LEU A 173 -12.18 -6.83 8.24
N ASP A 174 -10.93 -7.27 8.25
CA ASP A 174 -9.85 -6.65 7.50
C ASP A 174 -9.35 -7.56 6.39
N ILE A 175 -9.41 -7.10 5.14
CA ILE A 175 -9.11 -7.89 3.95
C ILE A 175 -7.77 -7.42 3.35
N GLY A 176 -6.86 -8.37 3.13
CA GLY A 176 -5.53 -8.13 2.54
C GLY A 176 -4.47 -7.68 3.55
N THR A 177 -4.61 -8.05 4.83
CA THR A 177 -3.86 -7.47 5.95
C THR A 177 -2.60 -8.22 6.35
N SER A 178 -2.21 -9.23 5.57
CA SER A 178 -1.05 -10.08 5.84
C SER A 178 -1.13 -10.75 7.23
N ILE A 179 -0.31 -10.32 8.19
CA ILE A 179 -0.29 -10.84 9.58
C ILE A 179 -1.16 -10.00 10.54
N GLY A 180 -1.94 -9.05 10.02
CA GLY A 180 -2.90 -8.27 10.81
C GLY A 180 -2.29 -7.19 11.70
N ALA A 181 -1.05 -6.74 11.46
CA ALA A 181 -0.39 -5.78 12.37
C ALA A 181 -1.16 -4.45 12.45
N GLY A 182 -1.66 -3.95 11.32
CA GLY A 182 -2.48 -2.74 11.31
C GLY A 182 -3.85 -2.92 11.97
N ALA A 183 -4.53 -4.04 11.74
CA ALA A 183 -5.77 -4.39 12.45
C ALA A 183 -5.56 -4.43 13.97
N LYS A 184 -4.49 -5.10 14.43
CA LYS A 184 -4.12 -5.13 15.85
C LYS A 184 -3.89 -3.71 16.38
N GLY A 185 -3.11 -2.89 15.67
CA GLY A 185 -2.83 -1.51 16.08
C GLY A 185 -4.09 -0.66 16.19
N LEU A 186 -5.03 -0.82 15.27
CA LEU A 186 -6.34 -0.18 15.30
C LEU A 186 -7.13 -0.61 16.54
N MET A 187 -7.22 -1.93 16.78
CA MET A 187 -7.99 -2.51 17.90
C MET A 187 -7.40 -2.21 19.27
N THR A 188 -6.08 -2.04 19.38
CA THR A 188 -5.40 -1.70 20.63
C THR A 188 -5.11 -0.20 20.77
N ASN A 189 -5.54 0.63 19.82
CA ASN A 189 -5.28 2.08 19.78
C ASN A 189 -3.77 2.45 19.91
N LYS A 190 -2.91 1.61 19.30
CA LYS A 190 -1.43 1.75 19.31
C LYS A 190 -0.86 2.29 17.99
N LEU A 191 -1.71 2.67 17.04
CA LEU A 191 -1.25 3.30 15.80
C LEU A 191 -0.61 4.67 16.10
N GLU A 192 0.38 5.04 15.29
CA GLU A 192 0.89 6.41 15.23
C GLU A 192 -0.28 7.38 14.97
N LYS A 193 -0.34 8.47 15.73
CA LYS A 193 -1.50 9.39 15.73
C LYS A 193 -1.22 10.71 15.02
N ASP A 194 0.04 10.99 14.73
CA ASP A 194 0.44 12.26 14.16
C ASP A 194 0.15 12.29 12.66
N ILE A 195 -0.73 13.21 12.28
CA ILE A 195 -0.94 13.60 10.89
C ILE A 195 -0.90 15.12 10.77
N ARG A 196 -0.47 15.59 9.59
CA ARG A 196 -0.60 16.98 9.17
C ARG A 196 -1.83 17.13 8.27
N VAL A 197 -2.71 18.07 8.58
CA VAL A 197 -3.83 18.41 7.70
C VAL A 197 -3.44 19.62 6.88
N VAL A 198 -3.49 19.48 5.56
CA VAL A 198 -3.21 20.57 4.62
C VAL A 198 -4.44 20.92 3.81
N ILE A 199 -4.55 22.20 3.48
CA ILE A 199 -5.63 22.75 2.66
C ILE A 199 -5.04 23.48 1.45
N PRO A 200 -5.72 23.45 0.28
CA PRO A 200 -5.32 24.25 -0.87
C PRO A 200 -5.40 25.74 -0.57
N VAL A 201 -4.39 26.48 -0.99
CA VAL A 201 -4.47 27.93 -1.05
C VAL A 201 -5.64 28.32 -1.98
N PRO A 202 -6.44 29.35 -1.64
CA PRO A 202 -7.57 29.76 -2.46
C PRO A 202 -7.19 29.97 -3.94
N GLY A 203 -7.89 29.26 -4.83
CA GLY A 203 -7.64 29.29 -6.29
C GLY A 203 -6.82 28.13 -6.84
N ASP A 204 -6.17 27.32 -5.99
CA ASP A 204 -5.42 26.13 -6.41
C ASP A 204 -6.31 24.87 -6.45
N VAL A 205 -5.94 23.95 -7.35
CA VAL A 205 -6.59 22.64 -7.46
C VAL A 205 -5.82 21.63 -6.59
N PRO A 206 -6.44 21.07 -5.52
CA PRO A 206 -5.77 20.22 -4.52
C PRO A 206 -5.02 19.00 -5.07
N ASN A 207 -5.38 18.54 -6.28
CA ASN A 207 -4.85 17.32 -6.87
C ASN A 207 -3.83 17.57 -7.99
N SER A 208 -3.29 18.79 -8.09
CA SER A 208 -2.21 19.10 -9.03
C SER A 208 -0.85 18.95 -8.34
N ALA A 209 0.16 18.42 -9.05
CA ALA A 209 1.53 18.32 -8.54
C ALA A 209 2.18 19.69 -8.21
N LYS A 210 1.48 20.79 -8.47
CA LYS A 210 1.91 22.18 -8.25
C LYS A 210 1.02 22.94 -7.27
N ALA A 211 0.07 22.27 -6.62
CA ALA A 211 -0.82 22.92 -5.66
C ALA A 211 0.00 23.51 -4.50
N ASN A 212 -0.22 24.78 -4.17
CA ASN A 212 0.29 25.33 -2.93
C ASN A 212 -0.64 24.89 -1.81
N LEU A 213 -0.06 24.23 -0.82
CA LEU A 213 -0.78 23.67 0.31
C LEU A 213 -0.27 24.32 1.59
N GLU A 214 -1.19 24.73 2.44
CA GLU A 214 -0.88 25.27 3.76
C GLU A 214 -1.40 24.34 4.86
N GLU A 215 -0.67 24.26 5.96
CA GLU A 215 -1.10 23.49 7.11
C GLU A 215 -2.23 24.20 7.85
N SER A 216 -3.31 23.46 8.13
CA SER A 216 -4.38 23.92 9.02
C SER A 216 -4.16 23.40 10.43
N LEU A 217 -3.41 24.14 11.25
CA LEU A 217 -3.15 23.78 12.66
C LEU A 217 -4.41 23.42 13.47
N PRO A 218 -5.55 24.14 13.34
CA PRO A 218 -6.78 23.76 14.03
C PRO A 218 -7.32 22.38 13.61
N LEU A 219 -7.31 22.08 12.30
CA LEU A 219 -7.77 20.78 11.80
C LEU A 219 -6.79 19.66 12.17
N THR A 220 -5.47 19.90 12.04
CA THR A 220 -4.42 18.99 12.51
C THR A 220 -4.66 18.60 13.96
N THR A 221 -4.81 19.58 14.85
CA THR A 221 -5.06 19.35 16.28
C THR A 221 -6.35 18.57 16.52
N HIS A 222 -7.43 18.92 15.82
CA HIS A 222 -8.71 18.26 15.97
C HIS A 222 -8.68 16.80 15.51
N ILE A 223 -8.08 16.53 14.35
CA ILE A 223 -8.00 15.18 13.78
C ILE A 223 -7.07 14.29 14.61
N ASN A 224 -5.91 14.77 15.04
CA ASN A 224 -5.01 14.00 15.90
C ASN A 224 -5.68 13.62 17.23
N ARG A 225 -6.57 14.49 17.76
CA ARG A 225 -7.40 14.15 18.93
C ARG A 225 -8.41 13.04 18.62
N LEU A 226 -9.05 13.06 17.45
CA LEU A 226 -9.99 11.99 17.03
C LEU A 226 -9.28 10.66 16.80
N LEU A 227 -8.08 10.67 16.21
CA LEU A 227 -7.22 9.48 16.10
C LEU A 227 -6.79 8.94 17.47
N GLY A 228 -6.84 9.75 18.52
CA GLY A 228 -6.64 9.31 19.90
C GLY A 228 -7.82 8.58 20.52
N SER A 229 -9.03 8.73 19.97
CA SER A 229 -10.25 8.18 20.55
C SER A 229 -10.24 6.64 20.51
N PRO A 230 -10.47 5.97 21.66
CA PRO A 230 -10.55 4.53 21.68
C PRO A 230 -11.79 4.06 20.90
N LEU A 231 -11.64 2.95 20.20
CA LEU A 231 -12.71 2.25 19.50
C LEU A 231 -12.94 0.91 20.20
N GLU A 232 -14.19 0.52 20.36
CA GLU A 232 -14.54 -0.78 20.94
C GLU A 232 -14.81 -1.79 19.84
N PHE A 233 -14.14 -2.93 19.90
CA PHE A 233 -14.27 -3.99 18.91
C PHE A 233 -14.87 -5.25 19.54
N GLY A 234 -15.84 -5.84 18.84
CA GLY A 234 -16.39 -7.17 19.10
C GLY A 234 -15.53 -8.26 18.45
N PRO A 235 -16.10 -9.43 18.14
CA PRO A 235 -15.39 -10.45 17.37
C PRO A 235 -15.02 -9.96 15.96
N SER A 236 -13.77 -10.20 15.58
CA SER A 236 -13.14 -9.63 14.40
C SER A 236 -12.29 -10.67 13.67
N ALA A 237 -12.07 -10.46 12.37
CA ALA A 237 -11.18 -11.27 11.57
C ALA A 237 -10.27 -10.42 10.68
N ALA A 238 -9.09 -10.94 10.41
CA ALA A 238 -8.12 -10.41 9.48
C ALA A 238 -7.76 -11.52 8.50
N VAL A 239 -7.94 -11.28 7.21
CA VAL A 239 -7.77 -12.28 6.16
C VAL A 239 -6.77 -11.85 5.10
N ASP A 240 -5.97 -12.80 4.62
CA ASP A 240 -5.01 -12.60 3.53
C ASP A 240 -4.84 -13.90 2.74
N ILE A 241 -4.40 -13.80 1.49
CA ILE A 241 -4.15 -14.96 0.64
C ILE A 241 -2.94 -15.76 1.11
N MET A 242 -2.01 -15.10 1.82
CA MET A 242 -0.82 -15.72 2.40
C MET A 242 -1.09 -16.10 3.86
N GLY A 243 -0.79 -17.34 4.23
CA GLY A 243 -1.08 -17.82 5.57
C GLY A 243 -0.10 -17.36 6.65
N VAL A 244 -0.65 -17.00 7.81
CA VAL A 244 0.09 -16.61 9.02
C VAL A 244 1.03 -17.67 9.58
N GLN A 245 0.94 -18.91 9.09
CA GLN A 245 1.83 -20.01 9.46
C GLN A 245 3.08 -20.10 8.58
N ASP A 246 3.19 -19.31 7.51
CA ASP A 246 4.42 -19.22 6.73
C ASP A 246 5.50 -18.50 7.56
N THR A 247 6.50 -19.26 8.02
CA THR A 247 7.61 -18.75 8.85
C THR A 247 8.47 -17.72 8.10
N GLY A 248 8.44 -17.73 6.77
CA GLY A 248 9.08 -16.71 5.93
C GLY A 248 8.25 -15.42 5.79
N GLN A 249 6.97 -15.44 6.16
CA GLN A 249 6.05 -14.32 5.92
C GLN A 249 6.40 -13.09 6.76
N GLY A 250 6.72 -13.26 8.04
CA GLY A 250 7.12 -12.14 8.91
C GLY A 250 8.37 -11.43 8.36
N LYS A 251 9.30 -12.21 7.79
CA LYS A 251 10.43 -11.66 7.04
C LYS A 251 9.97 -10.99 5.74
N TRP A 252 9.16 -11.63 4.90
CA TRP A 252 8.71 -11.01 3.65
C TRP A 252 8.02 -9.66 3.86
N ILE A 253 7.13 -9.58 4.83
CA ILE A 253 6.31 -8.38 5.06
C ILE A 253 7.15 -7.17 5.46
N LYS A 254 8.27 -7.35 6.16
CA LYS A 254 9.19 -6.24 6.48
C LYS A 254 9.77 -5.56 5.23
N SER A 255 9.78 -6.23 4.08
CA SER A 255 10.18 -5.61 2.82
C SER A 255 9.16 -4.57 2.31
N CYS A 256 7.96 -4.47 2.89
CA CYS A 256 6.98 -3.44 2.54
C CYS A 256 7.37 -2.03 3.04
N PHE A 257 8.33 -1.95 3.97
CA PHE A 257 8.93 -0.70 4.41
C PHE A 257 9.94 -0.20 3.38
N TYR A 258 10.13 1.11 3.33
CA TYR A 258 11.12 1.69 2.46
C TYR A 258 12.53 1.32 2.95
N PRO A 259 13.53 1.27 2.05
CA PRO A 259 14.89 0.96 2.45
C PRO A 259 15.42 1.86 3.57
N SER A 260 15.07 3.15 3.59
CA SER A 260 15.47 4.08 4.67
C SER A 260 14.87 3.68 6.01
N GLU A 261 13.57 3.36 6.04
CA GLU A 261 12.85 2.95 7.25
C GLU A 261 13.49 1.70 7.89
N ILE A 262 13.91 0.74 7.05
CA ILE A 262 14.60 -0.48 7.46
C ILE A 262 16.03 -0.17 7.92
N ALA A 263 16.81 0.54 7.11
CA ALA A 263 18.21 0.84 7.37
C ALA A 263 18.41 1.66 8.65
N GLU A 264 17.51 2.59 8.92
CA GLU A 264 17.55 3.47 10.09
C GLU A 264 16.86 2.85 11.32
N ASN A 265 16.26 1.66 11.16
CA ASN A 265 15.44 1.00 12.17
C ASN A 265 14.48 1.98 12.86
N THR A 266 13.72 2.69 12.02
CA THR A 266 12.78 3.73 12.44
C THR A 266 11.74 3.19 13.43
N ASP A 267 11.09 4.09 14.16
CA ASP A 267 10.02 3.71 15.09
C ASP A 267 8.88 2.97 14.38
N ALA A 268 8.65 3.24 13.09
CA ALA A 268 7.70 2.48 12.28
C ALA A 268 8.01 0.96 12.19
N ILE A 269 9.30 0.57 12.17
CA ILE A 269 9.71 -0.84 12.20
C ILE A 269 9.52 -1.44 13.60
N LYS A 270 9.83 -0.67 14.65
CA LYS A 270 9.64 -1.12 16.04
C LYS A 270 8.17 -1.31 16.36
N ASP A 271 7.34 -0.33 16.02
CA ASP A 271 5.88 -0.38 16.18
C ASP A 271 5.31 -1.57 15.44
N PHE A 272 5.77 -1.83 14.22
CA PHE A 272 5.39 -3.03 13.48
C PHE A 272 5.74 -4.29 14.25
N ASP A 273 6.99 -4.44 14.70
CA ASP A 273 7.44 -5.63 15.42
C ASP A 273 6.65 -5.86 16.71
N GLU A 274 6.38 -4.80 17.48
CA GLU A 274 5.54 -4.84 18.66
C GLU A 274 4.11 -5.30 18.32
N LEU A 275 3.50 -4.72 17.28
CA LEU A 275 2.16 -5.09 16.83
C LEU A 275 2.09 -6.54 16.32
N THR A 276 3.15 -7.06 15.69
CA THR A 276 3.14 -8.46 15.25
C THR A 276 3.05 -9.42 16.43
N GLN A 277 3.64 -9.06 17.57
CA GLN A 277 3.67 -9.85 18.81
C GLN A 277 2.44 -9.63 19.69
N GLU A 278 1.70 -8.54 19.46
CA GLU A 278 0.49 -8.21 20.22
C GLU A 278 -0.57 -9.32 20.08
N SER A 279 -1.13 -9.73 21.21
CA SER A 279 -2.29 -10.63 21.26
C SER A 279 -3.57 -9.81 21.39
N VAL A 280 -4.48 -10.00 20.45
CA VAL A 280 -5.80 -9.35 20.43
C VAL A 280 -6.85 -10.46 20.50
N PRO A 281 -7.42 -10.76 21.68
CA PRO A 281 -8.21 -11.97 21.91
C PRO A 281 -9.44 -12.14 21.01
N ASN A 282 -9.99 -11.03 20.53
CA ASN A 282 -11.15 -10.97 19.66
C ASN A 282 -10.81 -10.88 18.17
N LEU A 283 -9.54 -11.00 17.78
CA LEU A 283 -9.10 -11.00 16.38
C LEU A 283 -8.62 -12.39 15.97
N ILE A 284 -9.29 -13.00 14.99
CA ILE A 284 -8.77 -14.20 14.31
C ILE A 284 -7.98 -13.80 13.07
N LEU A 285 -6.89 -14.52 12.79
CA LEU A 285 -6.15 -14.40 11.54
C LEU A 285 -6.43 -15.65 10.69
N SER A 286 -6.82 -15.47 9.43
CA SER A 286 -7.15 -16.59 8.55
C SER A 286 -6.56 -16.42 7.15
N THR A 287 -6.22 -17.54 6.52
CA THR A 287 -5.86 -17.57 5.10
C THR A 287 -7.12 -17.69 4.25
N LEU A 288 -7.33 -16.76 3.33
CA LEU A 288 -8.47 -16.74 2.44
C LEU A 288 -8.17 -15.88 1.21
N ASP A 289 -8.41 -16.45 0.03
CA ASP A 289 -8.51 -15.67 -1.20
C ASP A 289 -9.90 -15.03 -1.29
N PHE A 290 -9.95 -13.71 -1.10
CA PHE A 290 -11.22 -12.99 -1.10
C PHE A 290 -11.80 -12.79 -2.51
N THR A 291 -11.07 -13.19 -3.56
CA THR A 291 -11.59 -13.29 -4.93
C THR A 291 -12.39 -14.58 -5.14
N ASP A 292 -12.19 -15.60 -4.30
CA ASP A 292 -12.89 -16.89 -4.38
C ASP A 292 -14.25 -16.84 -3.65
N ASN A 293 -15.33 -16.84 -4.44
CA ASN A 293 -16.70 -16.81 -3.92
C ASN A 293 -17.04 -17.99 -3.01
N ASP A 294 -16.62 -19.20 -3.37
CA ASP A 294 -16.94 -20.41 -2.61
C ASP A 294 -16.12 -20.43 -1.31
N GLY A 295 -14.85 -20.04 -1.38
CA GLY A 295 -13.98 -19.86 -0.22
C GLY A 295 -14.52 -18.83 0.79
N VAL A 296 -15.08 -17.71 0.31
CA VAL A 296 -15.71 -16.70 1.18
C VAL A 296 -16.97 -17.24 1.83
N ASP A 297 -17.84 -17.93 1.10
CA ASP A 297 -19.06 -18.53 1.64
C ASP A 297 -18.73 -19.56 2.74
N ASP A 298 -17.72 -20.40 2.51
CA ASP A 298 -17.24 -21.36 3.50
C ASP A 298 -16.61 -20.67 4.71
N PHE A 299 -15.85 -19.59 4.50
CA PHE A 299 -15.31 -18.80 5.60
C PHE A 299 -16.43 -18.24 6.48
N ILE A 300 -17.42 -17.57 5.90
CA ILE A 300 -18.54 -16.96 6.63
C ILE A 300 -19.31 -18.02 7.43
N LYS A 301 -19.55 -19.20 6.85
CA LYS A 301 -20.35 -20.27 7.49
C LYS A 301 -19.60 -21.04 8.57
N VAL A 302 -18.28 -21.26 8.40
CA VAL A 302 -17.54 -22.27 9.17
C VAL A 302 -16.43 -21.67 10.04
N LYS A 303 -15.75 -20.63 9.56
CA LYS A 303 -14.51 -20.13 10.19
C LYS A 303 -14.65 -18.75 10.81
N SER A 304 -15.54 -17.92 10.27
CA SER A 304 -15.74 -16.56 10.74
C SER A 304 -16.31 -16.56 12.16
N PRO A 305 -15.87 -15.64 13.05
CA PRO A 305 -16.43 -15.52 14.39
C PRO A 305 -17.86 -14.94 14.39
N VAL A 306 -18.31 -14.36 13.27
CA VAL A 306 -19.64 -13.75 13.12
C VAL A 306 -20.18 -13.96 11.70
N GLU A 307 -21.50 -14.02 11.53
CA GLU A 307 -22.08 -14.11 10.19
C GLU A 307 -21.96 -12.79 9.41
N LYS A 308 -21.93 -11.66 10.12
CA LYS A 308 -21.97 -10.30 9.57
C LYS A 308 -21.06 -9.33 10.32
N TYR A 309 -20.36 -8.50 9.56
CA TYR A 309 -19.44 -7.48 10.07
C TYR A 309 -20.04 -6.08 9.93
N ASP A 310 -19.80 -5.25 10.94
CA ASP A 310 -20.24 -3.85 10.96
C ASP A 310 -19.31 -2.97 10.12
N VAL A 311 -18.03 -3.34 10.08
CA VAL A 311 -17.01 -2.62 9.36
C VAL A 311 -16.13 -3.61 8.62
N ILE A 312 -15.92 -3.34 7.34
CA ILE A 312 -14.97 -4.07 6.50
C ILE A 312 -13.95 -3.09 5.96
N THR A 313 -12.65 -3.38 6.11
CA THR A 313 -11.58 -2.59 5.49
C THR A 313 -10.89 -3.35 4.38
N ILE A 314 -10.51 -2.62 3.33
CA ILE A 314 -9.70 -3.13 2.23
C ILE A 314 -8.62 -2.08 1.94
N LEU A 315 -7.36 -2.35 2.31
CA LEU A 315 -6.30 -1.33 2.30
C LEU A 315 -5.15 -1.73 1.37
N THR A 316 -4.83 -0.92 0.35
CA THR A 316 -3.67 -1.08 -0.56
C THR A 316 -3.58 -2.48 -1.21
N MET A 317 -4.72 -3.04 -1.59
CA MET A 317 -4.85 -4.39 -2.17
C MET A 317 -5.49 -4.35 -3.55
N LEU A 318 -6.54 -3.54 -3.73
CA LEU A 318 -7.38 -3.58 -4.93
C LEU A 318 -6.65 -3.08 -6.18
N HIS A 319 -5.71 -2.13 -6.05
CA HIS A 319 -4.92 -1.65 -7.19
C HIS A 319 -4.01 -2.74 -7.81
N GLN A 320 -3.84 -3.87 -7.13
CA GLN A 320 -3.05 -5.01 -7.60
C GLN A 320 -3.89 -6.03 -8.37
N LEU A 321 -5.21 -5.89 -8.34
CA LEU A 321 -6.16 -6.86 -8.89
C LEU A 321 -6.70 -6.40 -10.25
N ARG A 322 -7.19 -7.35 -11.04
CA ARG A 322 -7.97 -7.05 -12.25
C ARG A 322 -9.35 -6.52 -11.90
N GLU A 323 -10.00 -5.87 -12.85
CA GLU A 323 -11.33 -5.27 -12.64
C GLU A 323 -12.40 -6.29 -12.17
N ASP A 324 -12.39 -7.50 -12.73
CA ASP A 324 -13.29 -8.60 -12.34
C ASP A 324 -12.99 -9.15 -10.94
N GLU A 325 -11.73 -9.20 -10.54
CA GLU A 325 -11.29 -9.56 -9.20
C GLU A 325 -11.67 -8.49 -8.18
N VAL A 326 -11.49 -7.21 -8.50
CA VAL A 326 -11.96 -6.10 -7.65
C VAL A 326 -13.48 -6.19 -7.46
N ALA A 327 -14.23 -6.43 -8.53
CA ALA A 327 -15.68 -6.60 -8.45
C ALA A 327 -16.05 -7.79 -7.55
N SER A 328 -15.32 -8.91 -7.64
CA SER A 328 -15.52 -10.10 -6.82
C SER A 328 -15.24 -9.83 -5.33
N VAL A 329 -14.13 -9.16 -5.02
CA VAL A 329 -13.79 -8.76 -3.64
C VAL A 329 -14.85 -7.85 -3.04
N LEU A 330 -15.29 -6.82 -3.77
CA LEU A 330 -16.33 -5.89 -3.29
C LEU A 330 -17.68 -6.59 -3.12
N ALA A 331 -18.05 -7.49 -4.03
CA ALA A 331 -19.27 -8.29 -3.89
C ALA A 331 -19.20 -9.19 -2.66
N ASN A 332 -18.08 -9.87 -2.44
CA ASN A 332 -17.83 -10.70 -1.26
C ASN A 332 -17.82 -9.89 0.04
N ALA A 333 -17.28 -8.66 0.01
CA ALA A 333 -17.32 -7.77 1.16
C ALA A 333 -18.78 -7.42 1.50
N LYS A 334 -19.60 -7.07 0.50
CA LYS A 334 -21.04 -6.83 0.69
C LYS A 334 -21.77 -8.06 1.22
N LYS A 335 -21.41 -9.29 0.79
CA LYS A 335 -21.97 -10.52 1.36
C LYS A 335 -21.66 -10.67 2.84
N ALA A 336 -20.46 -10.30 3.30
CA ALA A 336 -20.06 -10.35 4.70
C ALA A 336 -20.56 -9.16 5.54
N LEU A 337 -21.06 -8.10 4.90
CA LEU A 337 -21.45 -6.85 5.55
C LEU A 337 -22.84 -6.94 6.20
N ALA A 338 -22.96 -6.40 7.41
CA ALA A 338 -24.24 -6.16 8.07
C ALA A 338 -25.08 -5.11 7.30
N PRO A 339 -26.42 -5.09 7.45
CA PRO A 339 -27.29 -4.15 6.72
C PRO A 339 -26.89 -2.67 6.87
N ASP A 340 -26.48 -2.26 8.08
CA ASP A 340 -26.03 -0.91 8.38
C ASP A 340 -24.49 -0.79 8.42
N GLY A 341 -23.78 -1.78 7.87
CA GLY A 341 -22.33 -1.82 7.91
C GLY A 341 -21.67 -0.84 6.93
N LEU A 342 -20.37 -0.62 7.12
CA LEU A 342 -19.52 0.24 6.30
C LEU A 342 -18.41 -0.57 5.64
N ILE A 343 -18.11 -0.29 4.37
CA ILE A 343 -16.88 -0.75 3.72
C ILE A 343 -15.97 0.46 3.55
N ILE A 344 -14.75 0.36 4.07
CA ILE A 344 -13.73 1.41 3.97
C ILE A 344 -12.61 0.89 3.07
N VAL A 345 -12.52 1.46 1.88
CA VAL A 345 -11.41 1.21 0.96
C VAL A 345 -10.35 2.28 1.18
N GLN A 346 -9.10 1.89 1.38
CA GLN A 346 -7.99 2.84 1.34
C GLN A 346 -6.92 2.41 0.35
N ASP A 347 -6.92 3.03 -0.83
CA ASP A 347 -6.09 2.56 -1.94
C ASP A 347 -5.66 3.70 -2.87
N PHE A 348 -4.78 3.40 -3.82
CA PHE A 348 -4.45 4.28 -4.95
C PHE A 348 -5.58 4.29 -5.98
N ALA A 349 -6.75 4.75 -5.53
CA ALA A 349 -8.00 4.73 -6.29
C ALA A 349 -8.69 6.09 -6.20
N ARG A 350 -9.51 6.42 -7.20
CA ARG A 350 -10.44 7.55 -7.15
C ARG A 350 -11.86 7.10 -7.46
N THR A 351 -12.85 7.88 -7.03
CA THR A 351 -14.23 7.61 -7.43
C THR A 351 -14.44 7.96 -8.89
N ASN A 352 -15.10 7.06 -9.62
CA ASN A 352 -15.46 7.28 -11.01
C ASN A 352 -16.83 6.64 -11.29
N PRO A 353 -17.89 7.45 -11.51
CA PRO A 353 -19.24 6.93 -11.72
C PRO A 353 -19.40 6.16 -13.05
N LYS A 354 -18.38 6.18 -13.93
CA LYS A 354 -18.36 5.40 -15.17
C LYS A 354 -17.70 4.04 -15.00
N ALA A 355 -16.94 3.81 -13.93
CA ALA A 355 -16.35 2.50 -13.63
C ALA A 355 -17.43 1.56 -13.10
N ALA A 356 -17.35 0.27 -13.44
CA ALA A 356 -18.39 -0.72 -13.10
C ALA A 356 -18.64 -0.86 -11.59
N ASN A 357 -17.60 -0.64 -10.79
CA ASN A 357 -17.60 -0.69 -9.33
C ASN A 357 -17.50 0.71 -8.67
N GLY A 358 -17.59 1.79 -9.46
CA GLY A 358 -17.43 3.16 -8.97
C GLY A 358 -16.00 3.58 -8.61
N LEU A 359 -15.00 2.71 -8.84
CA LEU A 359 -13.59 2.94 -8.50
C LEU A 359 -12.71 2.88 -9.74
N GLU A 360 -11.80 3.84 -9.89
CA GLU A 360 -10.77 3.85 -10.92
C GLU A 360 -9.39 3.82 -10.28
N PHE A 361 -8.50 2.95 -10.80
CA PHE A 361 -7.13 2.79 -10.34
C PHE A 361 -6.17 3.37 -11.38
N PRO A 362 -5.61 4.57 -11.16
CA PRO A 362 -4.74 5.21 -12.14
C PRO A 362 -3.41 4.45 -12.30
N GLU A 363 -2.92 4.37 -13.54
CA GLU A 363 -1.61 3.76 -13.85
C GLU A 363 -0.43 4.52 -13.24
N LYS A 364 -0.59 5.83 -13.01
CA LYS A 364 0.43 6.70 -12.44
C LYS A 364 -0.02 7.24 -11.10
N TRP A 365 0.85 7.12 -10.10
CA TRP A 365 0.61 7.65 -8.77
C TRP A 365 1.25 9.02 -8.63
N HIS A 366 0.45 9.97 -8.14
CA HIS A 366 0.87 11.33 -7.82
C HIS A 366 0.65 11.59 -6.32
N PRO A 367 1.24 12.65 -5.75
CA PRO A 367 0.88 13.09 -4.41
C PRO A 367 -0.64 13.18 -4.28
N TYR A 368 -1.18 12.68 -3.17
CA TYR A 368 -2.62 12.58 -3.01
C TYR A 368 -3.25 11.73 -4.13
N SER A 369 -2.73 10.55 -4.43
CA SER A 369 -3.49 9.53 -5.18
C SER A 369 -4.00 8.42 -4.27
N TYR A 370 -3.51 8.37 -3.03
CA TYR A 370 -3.95 7.42 -2.02
C TYR A 370 -5.16 7.99 -1.29
N ARG A 371 -6.32 7.34 -1.40
CA ARG A 371 -7.62 7.84 -0.94
C ARG A 371 -8.23 6.93 0.11
N SER A 372 -8.85 7.48 1.14
CA SER A 372 -9.85 6.75 1.94
C SER A 372 -11.23 7.01 1.36
N ILE A 373 -11.89 5.93 0.96
CA ILE A 373 -13.17 5.90 0.27
C ILE A 373 -14.13 5.09 1.13
N LEU A 374 -15.32 5.65 1.38
CA LEU A 374 -16.39 5.01 2.12
C LEU A 374 -17.45 4.48 1.15
N ILE A 375 -17.87 3.24 1.34
CA ILE A 375 -19.07 2.68 0.71
C ILE A 375 -20.04 2.38 1.87
N ASP A 376 -21.19 3.05 1.84
CA ASP A 376 -22.23 2.96 2.89
C ASP A 376 -23.58 2.58 2.28
N PRO A 377 -23.86 1.27 2.12
CA PRO A 377 -25.13 0.80 1.58
C PRO A 377 -26.36 1.29 2.36
N GLY A 378 -26.20 1.55 3.67
CA GLY A 378 -27.25 2.05 4.55
C GLY A 378 -27.68 3.49 4.23
N SER A 379 -26.86 4.25 3.50
CA SER A 379 -27.18 5.62 3.06
C SER A 379 -28.21 5.66 1.91
N GLY A 380 -28.58 4.50 1.36
CA GLY A 380 -29.44 4.40 0.18
C GLY A 380 -28.70 4.55 -1.15
N SER A 381 -27.37 4.70 -1.12
CA SER A 381 -26.50 4.58 -2.29
C SER A 381 -25.32 3.65 -2.00
N ASP A 382 -25.01 2.80 -2.98
CA ASP A 382 -23.80 1.97 -2.99
C ASP A 382 -22.59 2.72 -3.59
N ASP A 383 -22.76 3.99 -3.96
CA ASP A 383 -21.72 4.78 -4.60
C ASP A 383 -20.57 5.06 -3.63
N PRO A 384 -19.32 4.78 -4.00
CA PRO A 384 -18.18 5.10 -3.16
C PRO A 384 -18.00 6.61 -3.03
N VAL A 385 -17.67 7.08 -1.82
CA VAL A 385 -17.46 8.50 -1.49
C VAL A 385 -16.04 8.72 -0.97
N GLU A 386 -15.28 9.58 -1.64
CA GLU A 386 -13.94 9.96 -1.15
C GLU A 386 -14.07 10.83 0.11
N LEU A 387 -13.32 10.50 1.15
CA LEU A 387 -13.32 11.27 2.41
C LEU A 387 -11.98 11.92 2.69
N LEU A 388 -10.89 11.20 2.42
CA LEU A 388 -9.53 11.60 2.79
C LEU A 388 -8.57 11.38 1.64
N TRP A 389 -7.71 12.36 1.41
CA TRP A 389 -6.77 12.41 0.31
C TRP A 389 -5.36 12.45 0.90
N TRP A 390 -4.65 11.31 0.90
CA TRP A 390 -3.37 11.16 1.57
C TRP A 390 -2.20 11.41 0.65
N GLN A 391 -1.22 12.20 1.09
CA GLN A 391 -0.01 12.50 0.32
C GLN A 391 0.67 11.22 -0.19
N SER A 392 0.69 10.15 0.62
CA SER A 392 1.20 8.83 0.25
C SER A 392 0.62 7.72 1.13
N GLY A 393 0.97 6.47 0.82
CA GLY A 393 0.65 5.28 1.62
C GLY A 393 1.30 5.20 3.00
N ARG A 394 1.96 6.27 3.48
CA ARG A 394 2.44 6.44 4.87
C ARG A 394 1.51 7.32 5.72
N CYS A 395 0.49 7.93 5.11
CA CYS A 395 -0.56 8.66 5.82
C CYS A 395 -0.04 9.70 6.84
N ARG A 396 1.02 10.42 6.51
CA ARG A 396 1.57 11.51 7.36
C ARG A 396 0.89 12.85 7.11
N GLU A 397 0.31 13.02 5.93
CA GLU A 397 -0.34 14.25 5.52
C GLU A 397 -1.62 13.96 4.73
N VAL A 398 -2.66 14.74 4.99
CA VAL A 398 -4.00 14.55 4.43
C VAL A 398 -4.66 15.86 4.01
N ILE A 399 -5.40 15.80 2.91
CA ILE A 399 -6.42 16.76 2.51
C ILE A 399 -7.78 16.14 2.81
N ILE A 400 -8.69 16.92 3.41
CA ILE A 400 -10.09 16.49 3.58
C ILE A 400 -10.77 16.64 2.21
N ALA A 401 -11.36 15.56 1.69
CA ALA A 401 -11.98 15.58 0.38
C ALA A 401 -13.17 16.56 0.35
N PRO A 402 -13.42 17.27 -0.77
CA PRO A 402 -14.57 18.17 -0.88
C PRO A 402 -15.93 17.48 -0.65
N SER A 403 -16.01 16.19 -0.99
CA SER A 403 -17.18 15.33 -0.75
C SER A 403 -17.41 15.01 0.74
N ALA A 404 -16.43 15.24 1.60
CA ALA A 404 -16.51 14.94 3.03
C ALA A 404 -17.25 16.05 3.81
N THR A 405 -18.45 16.41 3.35
CA THR A 405 -19.27 17.50 3.90
C THR A 405 -19.62 17.32 5.39
N PHE A 406 -19.56 16.09 5.91
CA PHE A 406 -19.72 15.80 7.34
C PHE A 406 -18.66 16.46 8.24
N PHE A 407 -17.43 16.69 7.75
CA PHE A 407 -16.44 17.46 8.52
C PHE A 407 -16.84 18.94 8.68
N ALA A 408 -17.66 19.46 7.76
CA ALA A 408 -18.19 20.82 7.84
C ALA A 408 -19.50 20.93 8.64
N ALA A 409 -20.21 19.82 8.84
CA ALA A 409 -21.61 19.82 9.28
C ALA A 409 -21.84 19.45 10.76
N ARG A 410 -20.81 19.16 11.58
CA ARG A 410 -21.00 18.99 13.04
C ARG A 410 -20.93 20.34 13.75
N PRO A 411 -22.06 20.91 14.21
CA PRO A 411 -22.09 22.13 14.99
C PRO A 411 -21.80 21.76 16.45
N SER A 412 -20.52 21.52 16.75
CA SER A 412 -20.00 21.58 18.12
C SER A 412 -18.54 22.06 18.18
N LEU A 413 -18.01 22.56 17.06
CA LEU A 413 -16.90 23.51 17.06
C LEU A 413 -17.50 24.89 17.32
N GLU A 414 -17.95 25.10 18.56
CA GLU A 414 -18.31 26.43 19.03
C GLU A 414 -17.10 27.35 18.82
N ASN A 415 -17.32 28.39 18.02
CA ASN A 415 -16.41 29.51 17.75
C ASN A 415 -15.16 29.20 16.91
N ASN A 416 -15.34 29.02 15.59
CA ASN A 416 -14.76 29.96 14.62
C ASN A 416 -15.21 29.64 13.19
N ASN A 417 -15.57 30.70 12.46
CA ASN A 417 -16.02 30.68 11.08
C ASN A 417 -15.02 30.00 10.15
N LEU A 418 -15.26 28.74 9.78
CA LEU A 418 -14.74 28.13 8.55
C LEU A 418 -15.92 27.95 7.58
N LYS A 419 -16.29 29.05 6.91
CA LYS A 419 -17.09 28.97 5.70
C LYS A 419 -16.16 28.51 4.58
N TYR A 420 -16.22 27.24 4.21
CA TYR A 420 -15.74 26.82 2.91
C TYR A 420 -16.68 27.42 1.86
N GLY A 421 -16.19 28.39 1.10
CA GLY A 421 -16.86 28.89 -0.08
C GLY A 421 -16.79 27.82 -1.17
N VAL A 422 -17.96 27.35 -1.60
CA VAL A 422 -18.13 26.59 -2.84
C VAL A 422 -18.06 27.56 -4.02
#